data_AF-A0A135Z8K3-F1
#
_entry.id   AF-A0A135Z8K3-F1
#
_cell.length_a   1.000
_cell.length_b   1.000
_cell.length_c   1.000
_cell.angle_alpha   90.00
_cell.angle_beta   90.00
_cell.angle_gamma   90.00
#
_symmetry.space_group_name_H-M   'P 1'
#
loop_
_entity.id
_entity.type
_entity.pdbx_description
1 polymer ?
#
loop_
_entity_poly.entity_id
_entity_poly.type
_entity_poly.pdbx_seq_one_letter_code
_entity_poly.pdbx_strand_id
1 'polypeptide(L)'
;MAVNIILNKISNQESLITVHVNDDVIRWKATRQKGEEHVVNGRTLVAYSVIYQPLWILLIKKYTDFDEKDTEHGLPKLKEIFGERDFDSLKAANDFGELVVQQMSKMQFSDKLK
;
A
#
# COMPACT_ATOMS: atom_id res chain seq x y z
N MET A 1 11.62 -6.97 -19.43
CA MET A 1 11.86 -6.96 -17.98
C MET A 1 10.68 -7.62 -17.29
N ALA A 2 10.81 -8.04 -16.03
CA ALA A 2 9.75 -8.72 -15.30
C ALA A 2 9.65 -8.13 -13.88
N VAL A 3 8.60 -7.35 -13.64
CA VAL A 3 8.20 -6.93 -12.29
C VAL A 3 7.51 -8.13 -11.64
N ASN A 4 8.07 -8.65 -10.55
CA ASN A 4 7.50 -9.75 -9.80
C ASN A 4 6.97 -9.25 -8.45
N ILE A 5 5.70 -9.51 -8.17
CA ILE A 5 5.04 -9.11 -6.92
C ILE A 5 4.97 -10.34 -6.02
N ILE A 6 5.53 -10.24 -4.81
CA ILE A 6 5.44 -11.30 -3.80
C ILE A 6 4.72 -10.75 -2.57
N LEU A 7 3.61 -11.39 -2.21
CA LEU A 7 2.84 -11.06 -1.02
C LEU A 7 3.33 -11.90 0.13
N ASN A 8 4.12 -11.28 0.99
CA ASN A 8 4.71 -11.94 2.14
C ASN A 8 3.92 -11.53 3.37
N LYS A 9 2.89 -12.31 3.73
CA LYS A 9 2.10 -12.23 4.98
C LYS A 9 0.99 -11.16 4.98
N ILE A 10 -0.25 -11.64 5.05
CA ILE A 10 -1.44 -10.86 5.41
C ILE A 10 -1.88 -11.35 6.79
N SER A 11 -1.77 -10.49 7.79
CA SER A 11 -2.39 -10.67 9.09
C SER A 11 -3.40 -9.56 9.33
N ASN A 12 -4.29 -9.75 10.30
CA ASN A 12 -5.36 -8.81 10.61
C ASN A 12 -4.84 -7.42 11.06
N GLN A 13 -3.55 -7.32 11.39
CA GLN A 13 -2.87 -6.12 11.88
C GLN A 13 -1.81 -5.57 10.92
N GLU A 14 -1.22 -6.43 10.09
CA GLU A 14 -0.08 -6.08 9.25
C GLU A 14 -0.13 -6.88 7.95
N SER A 15 0.07 -6.19 6.83
CA SER A 15 0.34 -6.78 5.54
C SER A 15 1.68 -6.26 5.02
N LEU A 16 2.57 -7.15 4.61
CA LEU A 16 3.84 -6.79 3.98
C LEU A 16 3.75 -7.08 2.48
N ILE A 17 3.92 -6.01 1.70
CA ILE A 17 3.89 -6.06 0.24
C ILE A 17 5.33 -5.92 -0.24
N THR A 18 5.77 -6.87 -1.07
CA THR A 18 7.10 -6.86 -1.68
C THR A 18 6.95 -6.81 -3.19
N VAL A 19 7.58 -5.81 -3.81
CA VAL A 19 7.69 -5.72 -5.27
C VAL A 19 9.16 -5.77 -5.64
N HIS A 20 9.46 -6.67 -6.57
CA HIS A 20 10.77 -6.80 -7.18
C HIS A 20 10.75 -6.00 -8.49
N VAL A 21 11.62 -5.00 -8.56
CA VAL A 21 11.82 -4.16 -9.74
C VAL A 21 13.29 -4.32 -10.12
N ASN A 22 13.60 -5.08 -11.16
CA ASN A 22 14.98 -5.50 -11.49
C ASN A 22 15.65 -6.24 -10.31
N ASP A 23 16.87 -5.86 -9.94
CA ASP A 23 17.61 -6.38 -8.77
C ASP A 23 17.18 -5.73 -7.45
N ASP A 24 16.29 -4.74 -7.52
CA ASP A 24 15.83 -3.98 -6.39
C ASP A 24 14.57 -4.59 -5.77
N VAL A 25 14.58 -4.64 -4.44
CA VAL A 25 13.41 -5.08 -3.67
C VAL A 25 12.82 -3.87 -2.96
N ILE A 26 11.58 -3.55 -3.32
CA ILE A 26 10.80 -2.51 -2.65
C ILE A 26 9.85 -3.21 -1.70
N ARG A 27 10.10 -3.03 -0.40
CA ARG A 27 9.27 -3.59 0.67
C ARG A 27 8.54 -2.45 1.34
N TRP A 28 7.23 -2.59 1.49
CA TRP A 28 6.48 -1.67 2.32
C TRP A 28 5.33 -2.37 3.02
N LYS A 29 4.99 -1.79 4.17
CA LYS A 29 4.13 -2.40 5.17
C LYS A 29 2.85 -1.58 5.28
N ALA A 30 1.72 -2.23 5.08
CA ALA A 30 0.41 -1.70 5.47
C ALA A 30 0.15 -2.15 6.91
N THR A 31 -0.08 -1.19 7.82
CA THR A 31 -0.35 -1.49 9.23
C THR A 31 -1.72 -0.97 9.60
N ARG A 32 -2.55 -1.83 10.18
CA ARG A 32 -3.84 -1.43 10.74
C ARG A 32 -3.61 -0.81 12.12
N GLN A 33 -4.03 0.44 12.29
CA GLN A 33 -3.97 1.14 13.55
C GLN A 33 -5.38 1.28 14.13
N LYS A 34 -5.48 1.00 15.44
CA LYS A 34 -6.71 1.26 16.19
C LYS A 34 -6.90 2.77 16.31
N GLY A 35 -8.00 3.27 15.80
CA GLY A 35 -8.43 4.67 15.90
C GLY A 35 -9.31 4.90 17.13
N GLU A 36 -10.16 5.92 17.04
CA GLU A 36 -11.07 6.31 18.12
C GLU A 36 -12.15 5.25 18.41
N GLU A 37 -12.50 5.13 19.69
CA GLU A 37 -13.61 4.32 20.14
C GLU A 37 -14.84 5.21 20.34
N HIS A 38 -15.97 4.83 19.75
CA HIS A 38 -17.24 5.52 19.92
C HIS A 38 -18.27 4.55 20.50
N VAL A 39 -18.92 4.96 21.59
CA VAL A 39 -20.04 4.19 22.16
C VAL A 39 -21.33 4.70 21.54
N VAL A 40 -22.02 3.84 20.78
CA VAL A 40 -23.31 4.14 20.14
C VAL A 40 -24.31 3.07 20.56
N ASN A 41 -25.42 3.48 21.21
CA ASN A 41 -26.49 2.59 21.67
C ASN A 41 -26.00 1.41 22.53
N GLY A 42 -25.02 1.64 23.41
CA GLY A 42 -24.45 0.61 24.29
C GLY A 42 -23.50 -0.37 23.59
N ARG A 43 -23.14 -0.13 22.31
CA ARG A 43 -22.12 -0.88 21.58
C ARG A 43 -20.88 -0.02 21.38
N THR A 44 -19.70 -0.62 21.55
CA THR A 44 -18.42 0.05 21.28
C THR A 44 -18.05 -0.18 19.82
N LEU A 45 -18.06 0.89 19.03
CA LEU A 45 -17.52 0.91 17.68
C LEU A 45 -16.05 1.35 17.78
N VAL A 46 -15.16 0.56 17.22
CA VAL A 46 -13.73 0.90 17.13
C VAL A 46 -13.43 1.27 15.69
N ALA A 47 -13.10 2.53 15.43
CA ALA A 47 -12.59 2.93 14.14
C ALA A 47 -11.19 2.35 13.95
N TYR A 48 -10.85 1.93 12.73
CA TYR A 48 -9.49 1.53 12.39
C TYR A 48 -9.04 2.31 11.17
N SER A 49 -7.83 2.87 11.23
CA SER A 49 -7.13 3.43 10.09
C SER A 49 -6.09 2.43 9.59
N VAL A 50 -5.66 2.58 8.34
CA VAL A 50 -4.53 1.81 7.80
C VAL A 50 -3.44 2.81 7.43
N ILE A 51 -2.27 2.66 8.03
CA ILE A 51 -1.06 3.39 7.64
C ILE A 51 -0.49 2.66 6.44
N TYR A 52 -0.41 3.35 5.31
CA TYR A 52 0.10 2.84 4.04
C TYR A 52 0.75 3.96 3.23
N GLN A 53 1.84 3.63 2.56
CA GLN A 53 2.48 4.51 1.58
C GLN A 53 2.30 3.90 0.19
N PRO A 54 1.70 4.63 -0.76
CA PRO A 54 1.64 4.24 -2.16
C PRO A 54 3.01 3.86 -2.74
N LEU A 55 3.03 2.85 -3.61
CA LEU A 55 4.25 2.38 -4.27
C LEU A 55 4.90 3.51 -5.09
N TRP A 56 4.09 4.39 -5.69
CA TRP A 56 4.59 5.52 -6.47
C TRP A 56 5.50 6.44 -5.70
N ILE A 57 5.17 6.73 -4.44
CA ILE A 57 5.98 7.59 -3.61
C ILE A 57 7.38 6.97 -3.39
N LEU A 58 7.41 5.66 -3.14
CA LEU A 58 8.65 4.91 -2.96
C LEU A 58 9.49 4.85 -4.24
N LEU A 59 8.83 4.66 -5.39
CA LEU A 59 9.47 4.61 -6.69
C LEU A 59 10.04 5.97 -7.10
N ILE A 60 9.27 7.06 -6.94
CA ILE A 60 9.70 8.42 -7.27
C ILE A 60 10.95 8.77 -6.47
N LYS A 61 10.92 8.57 -5.16
CA LYS A 61 12.04 8.83 -4.27
C LYS A 61 13.29 8.00 -4.59
N LYS A 62 13.11 6.79 -5.12
CA LYS A 62 14.21 5.85 -5.38
C LYS A 62 14.84 6.04 -6.75
N TYR A 63 14.04 6.30 -7.77
CA TYR A 63 14.48 6.29 -9.17
C TYR A 63 14.47 7.67 -9.84
N THR A 64 13.99 8.71 -9.14
CA THR A 64 13.97 10.07 -9.66
C THR A 64 14.57 11.05 -8.65
N ASP A 65 14.91 12.25 -9.10
CA ASP A 65 15.40 13.34 -8.23
C ASP A 65 14.26 14.19 -7.65
N PHE A 66 13.00 13.79 -7.87
CA PHE A 66 11.83 14.51 -7.41
C PHE A 66 11.51 14.20 -5.94
N ASP A 67 10.90 15.17 -5.26
CA ASP A 67 10.33 14.96 -3.93
C ASP A 67 9.22 13.89 -4.02
N GLU A 68 9.06 13.09 -2.96
CA GLU A 68 7.95 12.15 -2.79
C GLU A 68 6.56 12.78 -2.99
N LYS A 69 6.45 14.09 -2.81
CA LYS A 69 5.22 14.87 -3.02
C LYS A 69 5.00 15.33 -4.46
N ASP A 70 6.02 15.27 -5.32
CA ASP A 70 5.92 15.70 -6.71
C ASP A 70 5.56 14.51 -7.63
N THR A 71 4.37 13.96 -7.40
CA THR A 71 3.84 12.86 -8.21
C THR A 71 3.52 13.28 -9.64
N GLU A 72 3.26 14.57 -9.88
CA GLU A 72 2.92 15.11 -11.19
C GLU A 72 4.10 14.98 -12.17
N HIS A 73 5.32 15.28 -11.72
CA HIS A 73 6.53 15.14 -12.54
C HIS A 73 7.23 13.80 -12.35
N GLY A 74 7.10 13.18 -11.18
CA GLY A 74 7.72 11.90 -10.86
C GLY A 74 7.17 10.73 -11.70
N LEU A 75 5.85 10.64 -11.90
CA LEU A 75 5.23 9.53 -12.65
C LEU A 75 5.65 9.49 -14.13
N PRO A 76 5.62 10.61 -14.89
CA PRO A 76 6.16 10.64 -16.25
C PRO A 76 7.64 10.22 -16.31
N LYS A 77 8.45 10.63 -15.33
CA LYS A 77 9.88 10.27 -15.31
C LYS A 77 10.10 8.79 -15.05
N LEU A 78 9.33 8.19 -14.13
CA LEU A 78 9.32 6.74 -13.94
C LEU A 78 8.93 6.01 -15.22
N LYS A 79 7.92 6.51 -15.94
CA LYS A 79 7.51 5.92 -17.22
C LYS A 79 8.63 5.96 -18.27
N GLU A 80 9.41 7.03 -18.31
CA GLU A 80 10.60 7.14 -19.18
C GLU A 80 11.68 6.12 -18.79
N ILE A 81 11.95 5.93 -17.50
CA ILE A 81 12.98 5.01 -16.98
C ILE A 81 12.61 3.54 -17.23
N PHE A 82 11.37 3.16 -16.94
CA PHE A 82 10.92 1.77 -16.99
C PHE A 82 10.32 1.38 -18.36
N GLY A 83 9.94 2.35 -19.19
CA GLY A 83 9.18 2.09 -20.41
C GLY A 83 7.74 1.65 -20.14
N GLU A 84 6.90 1.66 -21.17
CA GLU A 84 5.44 1.45 -21.05
C GLU A 84 5.08 0.15 -20.32
N ARG A 85 5.63 -0.99 -20.78
CA ARG A 85 5.23 -2.32 -20.31
C ARG A 85 5.57 -2.56 -18.83
N ASP A 86 6.75 -2.14 -18.40
CA ASP A 86 7.16 -2.33 -17.01
C ASP A 86 6.48 -1.28 -16.11
N PHE A 87 6.24 -0.07 -16.61
CA PHE A 87 5.43 0.94 -15.91
C PHE A 87 3.99 0.47 -15.66
N ASP A 88 3.35 -0.17 -16.65
CA ASP A 88 2.02 -0.77 -16.47
C ASP A 88 2.02 -1.87 -15.40
N SER A 89 3.11 -2.64 -15.31
CA SER A 89 3.27 -3.67 -14.28
C SER A 89 3.44 -3.05 -12.88
N LEU A 90 4.18 -1.95 -12.77
CA LEU A 90 4.29 -1.16 -11.53
C LEU A 90 2.94 -0.56 -11.13
N LYS A 91 2.13 -0.13 -12.11
CA LYS A 91 0.79 0.39 -11.88
C LYS A 91 -0.14 -0.70 -11.34
N ALA A 92 -0.15 -1.86 -11.97
CA ALA A 92 -0.90 -3.00 -11.45
C ALA A 92 -0.47 -3.37 -10.01
N ALA A 93 0.83 -3.26 -9.70
CA ALA A 93 1.32 -3.50 -8.34
C ALA A 93 0.86 -2.44 -7.33
N ASN A 94 0.85 -1.16 -7.71
CA ASN A 94 0.33 -0.09 -6.87
C ASN A 94 -1.18 -0.26 -6.60
N ASP A 95 -1.96 -0.49 -7.66
CA ASP A 95 -3.41 -0.65 -7.58
C ASP A 95 -3.77 -1.87 -6.73
N PHE A 96 -3.01 -2.95 -6.85
CA PHE A 96 -3.15 -4.12 -5.98
C PHE A 96 -2.86 -3.78 -4.51
N GLY A 97 -1.81 -3.00 -4.23
CA GLY A 97 -1.49 -2.55 -2.87
C GLY A 97 -2.62 -1.71 -2.26
N GLU A 98 -3.23 -0.82 -3.04
CA GLU A 98 -4.40 -0.05 -2.62
C GLU A 98 -5.60 -0.95 -2.32
N LEU A 99 -5.83 -2.00 -3.13
CA LEU A 99 -6.89 -2.98 -2.88
C LEU A 99 -6.68 -3.70 -1.53
N VAL A 100 -5.44 -4.12 -1.23
CA VAL A 100 -5.10 -4.75 0.07
C VAL A 100 -5.41 -3.80 1.22
N VAL A 101 -5.03 -2.53 1.11
CA VAL A 101 -5.29 -1.50 2.14
C VAL A 101 -6.78 -1.30 2.35
N GLN A 102 -7.56 -1.24 1.27
CA GLN A 102 -9.02 -1.15 1.34
C GLN A 102 -9.65 -2.39 1.99
N GLN A 103 -9.11 -3.58 1.74
CA GLN A 103 -9.59 -4.81 2.40
C GLN A 103 -9.24 -4.80 3.90
N MET A 104 -8.02 -4.37 4.26
CA MET A 104 -7.59 -4.26 5.66
C MET A 104 -8.45 -3.26 6.46
N SER A 105 -8.85 -2.14 5.86
CA SER A 105 -9.74 -1.18 6.52
C SER A 105 -11.17 -1.71 6.70
N LYS A 106 -11.62 -2.57 5.77
CA LYS A 106 -12.95 -3.19 5.77
C LYS A 106 -13.05 -4.48 6.58
N MET A 107 -11.95 -5.07 7.05
CA MET A 107 -11.97 -6.23 7.96
C MET A 107 -12.59 -5.86 9.32
N GLN A 108 -13.90 -5.71 9.38
CA GLN A 108 -14.63 -5.53 10.63
C GLN A 108 -14.89 -6.88 11.31
N PHE A 109 -15.05 -6.82 12.64
CA PHE A 109 -15.61 -7.81 13.58
C PHE A 109 -14.65 -8.79 14.30
N SER A 110 -14.68 -8.74 15.64
CA SER A 110 -15.67 -9.56 16.36
C SER A 110 -16.37 -8.69 17.41
N ASP A 111 -17.71 -8.75 17.45
CA ASP A 111 -18.42 -8.51 18.70
C ASP A 111 -17.78 -9.40 19.75
N LYS A 112 -17.34 -8.84 20.88
CA LYS A 112 -17.28 -9.65 22.09
C LYS A 112 -18.73 -9.90 22.47
N LEU A 113 -19.26 -11.04 22.06
CA LEU A 113 -20.38 -11.64 22.79
C LEU A 113 -19.88 -11.80 24.23
N LYS A 114 -20.52 -11.03 25.11
CA LYS A 114 -20.41 -10.90 26.57
C LYS A 114 -19.45 -11.86 27.27
#